data_AF-A0A9E5K520-F1
#
_entry.id   AF-A0A9E5K520-F1
#
_cell.length_a   1.000
_cell.length_b   1.000
_cell.length_c   1.000
_cell.angle_alpha   90.00
_cell.angle_beta   90.00
_cell.angle_gamma   90.00
#
_symmetry.space_group_name_H-M   'P 1'
#
loop_
_entity.id
_entity.type
_entity.pdbx_description
1 polymer ?
#
loop_
_entity_poly.entity_id
_entity_poly.type
_entity_poly.pdbx_seq_one_letter_code
_entity_poly.pdbx_strand_id
1 'polypeptide(L)'
;MQINIQNVEELIFQNKDIWRKMPDLIHLRDQWRISRMTPMLRAMGKKCILDFLRSAKGVHEDIISEHFGTHVTIDKIERHLVHNTEFSIEDDNVDFELQDNFTGFSTFREEGRVKVTFWR
;
A
#
# COMPACT_ATOMS: atom_id res chain seq x y z
N MET A 1 13.48 -11.82 9.18
CA MET A 1 12.16 -11.33 9.65
C MET A 1 11.47 -10.63 8.49
N GLN A 2 10.16 -10.80 8.32
CA GLN A 2 9.41 -10.19 7.21
C GLN A 2 8.42 -9.16 7.77
N ILE A 3 8.47 -7.95 7.24
CA ILE A 3 7.52 -6.88 7.54
C ILE A 3 6.47 -6.84 6.44
N ASN A 4 5.20 -6.85 6.80
CA ASN A 4 4.07 -6.83 5.87
C ASN A 4 2.91 -5.99 6.45
N ILE A 5 1.79 -5.93 5.73
CA ILE A 5 0.62 -5.14 6.11
C ILE A 5 0.04 -5.48 7.50
N GLN A 6 0.26 -6.71 7.99
CA GLN A 6 -0.31 -7.18 9.24
C GLN A 6 0.52 -6.74 10.46
N ASN A 7 1.85 -6.64 10.32
CA ASN A 7 2.76 -6.40 11.44
C ASN A 7 3.50 -5.06 11.39
N VAL A 8 3.49 -4.35 10.25
CA VAL A 8 4.23 -3.09 10.07
C VAL A 8 3.81 -1.99 11.05
N GLU A 9 2.53 -1.95 11.45
CA GLU A 9 2.06 -0.93 12.40
C GLU A 9 2.73 -1.09 13.78
N GLU A 10 2.79 -2.33 14.29
CA GLU A 10 3.41 -2.64 15.58
C GLU A 10 4.93 -2.55 15.52
N LEU A 11 5.55 -3.14 14.48
CA LEU A 11 7.01 -3.23 14.39
C LEU A 11 7.68 -1.90 14.03
N ILE A 12 7.03 -1.08 13.19
CA ILE A 12 7.62 0.14 12.64
C ILE A 12 6.91 1.39 13.15
N PHE A 13 5.60 1.54 12.93
CA PHE A 13 4.91 2.80 13.23
C PHE A 13 4.88 3.14 14.73
N GLN A 14 4.76 2.12 15.59
CA GLN A 14 4.83 2.29 17.04
C GLN A 14 6.27 2.46 17.56
N ASN A 15 7.29 2.02 16.81
CA ASN A 15 8.68 2.06 17.23
C ASN A 15 9.32 3.44 16.95
N LYS A 16 9.40 4.28 17.98
CA LYS A 16 9.88 5.67 17.86
C LYS A 16 11.35 5.77 17.42
N ASP A 17 12.17 4.79 17.74
CA ASP A 17 13.61 4.84 17.53
C ASP A 17 13.99 4.58 16.07
N ILE A 18 13.25 3.69 15.40
CA ILE A 18 13.38 3.43 13.96
C ILE A 18 13.18 4.70 13.14
N TRP A 19 12.18 5.52 13.48
CA TRP A 19 11.89 6.76 12.74
C TRP A 19 12.95 7.85 12.89
N ARG A 20 13.79 7.79 13.92
CA ARG A 20 14.95 8.69 14.02
C ARG A 20 16.01 8.37 12.97
N LYS A 21 16.05 7.13 12.51
CA LYS A 21 17.00 6.64 11.49
C LYS A 21 16.48 6.80 10.06
N MET A 22 15.20 7.08 9.87
CA MET A 22 14.56 7.27 8.54
C MET A 22 13.83 8.63 8.46
N PRO A 23 14.57 9.75 8.45
CA PRO A 23 13.98 11.09 8.48
C PRO A 23 13.20 11.44 7.21
N ASP A 24 13.51 10.82 6.08
CA ASP A 24 12.82 11.03 4.81
C ASP A 24 11.37 10.52 4.83
N LEU A 25 11.10 9.47 5.60
CA LEU A 25 9.75 8.89 5.76
C LEU A 25 8.99 9.41 6.98
N ILE A 26 9.56 10.31 7.77
CA ILE A 26 8.98 10.74 9.07
C ILE A 26 7.56 11.33 8.94
N HIS A 27 7.28 11.98 7.81
CA HIS A 27 5.97 12.53 7.50
C HIS A 27 4.85 11.47 7.52
N LEU A 28 5.15 10.23 7.11
CA LEU A 28 4.19 9.12 7.14
C LEU A 28 3.83 8.73 8.58
N ARG A 29 4.83 8.70 9.47
CA ARG A 29 4.62 8.43 10.89
C ARG A 29 3.77 9.50 11.55
N ASP A 30 4.06 10.77 11.26
CA ASP A 30 3.35 11.88 11.88
C ASP A 30 1.89 11.92 11.44
N GLN A 31 1.62 11.73 10.14
CA GLN A 31 0.26 11.58 9.63
C GLN A 31 -0.44 10.36 10.26
N TRP A 32 0.21 9.20 10.31
CA TRP A 32 -0.36 8.03 10.97
C TRP A 32 -0.68 8.31 12.44
N ARG A 33 0.19 8.98 13.19
CA ARG A 33 -0.04 9.32 14.59
C ARG A 33 -1.25 10.24 14.76
N ILE A 34 -1.40 11.26 13.90
CA ILE A 34 -2.60 12.13 13.89
C ILE A 34 -3.86 11.28 13.64
N SER A 35 -3.80 10.33 12.70
CA SER A 35 -4.93 9.44 12.41
C SER A 35 -5.38 8.60 13.60
N ARG A 36 -4.45 8.24 14.50
CA ARG A 36 -4.76 7.48 15.73
C ARG A 36 -5.51 8.33 16.76
N MET A 37 -5.34 9.66 16.72
CA MET A 37 -5.99 10.60 17.64
C MET A 37 -7.38 11.04 17.14
N THR A 38 -7.63 10.99 15.83
CA THR A 38 -8.86 11.48 15.22
C THR A 38 -9.60 10.35 14.50
N PRO A 39 -10.73 9.84 15.03
CA PRO A 39 -11.46 8.71 14.43
C PRO A 39 -11.87 8.91 12.96
N MET A 40 -12.18 10.13 12.55
CA MET A 40 -12.54 10.45 11.16
C MET A 40 -11.37 10.27 10.18
N LEU A 41 -10.13 10.25 10.68
CA LEU A 41 -8.92 10.13 9.88
C LEU A 41 -8.35 8.72 9.82
N ARG A 42 -9.05 7.68 10.33
CA ARG A 42 -8.54 6.29 10.29
C ARG A 42 -8.12 5.82 8.89
N ALA A 43 -8.82 6.28 7.84
CA ALA A 43 -8.45 5.97 6.45
C ALA A 43 -7.08 6.53 6.08
N MET A 44 -6.73 7.72 6.57
CA MET A 44 -5.41 8.32 6.40
C MET A 44 -4.32 7.45 7.05
N GLY A 45 -4.56 6.93 8.25
CA GLY A 45 -3.62 6.03 8.93
C GLY A 45 -3.32 4.77 8.12
N LYS A 46 -4.37 4.13 7.59
CA LYS A 46 -4.22 2.99 6.68
C LYS A 46 -3.42 3.37 5.43
N LYS A 47 -3.71 4.53 4.84
CA LYS A 47 -2.97 5.03 3.68
C LYS A 47 -1.49 5.21 3.98
N CYS A 48 -1.11 5.81 5.11
CA CYS A 48 0.29 5.99 5.50
C CYS A 48 1.03 4.65 5.62
N ILE A 49 0.38 3.61 6.13
CA ILE A 49 0.94 2.26 6.20
C ILE A 49 1.22 1.70 4.80
N LEU A 50 0.25 1.82 3.89
CA LEU A 50 0.42 1.38 2.50
C LEU A 50 1.54 2.17 1.79
N ASP A 51 1.58 3.48 2.01
CA ASP A 51 2.58 4.36 1.42
C ASP A 51 3.98 4.06 1.96
N PHE A 52 4.12 3.68 3.23
CA PHE A 52 5.39 3.17 3.78
C PHE A 52 5.84 1.90 3.08
N LEU A 53 4.97 0.87 2.99
CA LEU A 53 5.31 -0.39 2.32
C LEU A 53 5.67 -0.22 0.84
N ARG A 54 5.14 0.83 0.20
CA ARG A 54 5.46 1.19 -1.19
C ARG A 54 6.75 2.00 -1.34
N SER A 55 6.98 2.94 -0.43
CA SER A 55 8.10 3.88 -0.51
C SER A 55 9.38 3.34 0.10
N ALA A 56 9.30 2.29 0.93
CA ALA A 56 10.46 1.67 1.51
C ALA A 56 11.39 1.05 0.44
N LYS A 57 12.69 1.29 0.60
CA LYS A 57 13.76 0.88 -0.32
C LYS A 57 14.76 0.01 0.44
N GLY A 58 15.71 -0.59 -0.26
CA GLY A 58 16.76 -1.43 0.35
C GLY A 58 17.49 -0.72 1.50
N VAL A 59 17.80 0.58 1.36
CA VAL A 59 18.40 1.38 2.43
C VAL A 59 17.58 1.37 3.73
N HIS A 60 16.25 1.36 3.63
CA HIS A 60 15.36 1.28 4.79
C HIS A 60 15.35 -0.12 5.39
N GLU A 61 15.39 -1.16 4.55
CA GLU A 61 15.51 -2.55 5.01
C GLU A 61 16.82 -2.78 5.77
N ASP A 62 17.93 -2.18 5.31
CA ASP A 62 19.23 -2.25 5.99
C ASP A 62 19.18 -1.56 7.36
N ILE A 63 18.63 -0.33 7.43
CA ILE A 63 18.45 0.41 8.68
C ILE A 63 17.61 -0.38 9.69
N ILE A 64 16.51 -0.98 9.21
CA ILE A 64 15.61 -1.76 10.05
C ILE A 64 16.29 -3.07 10.48
N SER A 65 17.06 -3.70 9.59
CA SER A 65 17.83 -4.90 9.90
C SER A 65 18.88 -4.65 10.98
N GLU A 66 19.62 -3.55 10.87
CA GLU A 66 20.59 -3.10 11.87
C GLU A 66 19.89 -2.83 13.21
N HIS A 67 18.72 -2.18 13.18
CA HIS A 67 17.95 -1.88 14.39
C HIS A 67 17.51 -3.13 15.14
N PHE A 68 17.05 -4.17 14.44
CA PHE A 68 16.56 -5.40 15.05
C PHE A 68 17.64 -6.48 15.24
N GLY A 69 18.86 -6.25 14.73
CA GLY A 69 19.94 -7.25 14.79
C GLY A 69 19.65 -8.52 14.00
N THR A 70 18.74 -8.45 13.02
CA THR A 70 18.35 -9.58 12.17
C THR A 70 18.10 -9.10 10.76
N HIS A 71 18.28 -9.96 9.76
CA HIS A 71 17.94 -9.61 8.39
C HIS A 71 16.43 -9.38 8.24
N VAL A 72 16.04 -8.22 7.74
CA VAL A 72 14.66 -7.80 7.52
C VAL A 72 14.38 -7.58 6.04
N THR A 73 13.23 -8.07 5.59
CA THR A 73 12.67 -7.79 4.26
C THR A 73 11.32 -7.12 4.43
N ILE A 74 11.01 -6.14 3.57
CA ILE A 74 9.71 -5.47 3.56
C ILE A 74 8.92 -5.98 2.35
N ASP A 75 7.76 -6.56 2.65
CA ASP A 75 6.82 -7.04 1.66
C ASP A 75 6.16 -5.85 0.97
N LYS A 76 6.61 -5.57 -0.25
CA LYS A 76 6.09 -4.46 -1.04
C LYS A 76 4.71 -4.82 -1.56
N ILE A 77 3.79 -3.87 -1.48
CA ILE A 77 2.46 -4.08 -2.04
C ILE A 77 2.59 -4.16 -3.55
N GLU A 78 2.47 -5.38 -4.06
CA GLU A 78 2.53 -5.72 -5.47
C GLU A 78 1.42 -5.01 -6.26
N ARG A 79 1.80 -4.14 -7.20
CA ARG A 79 0.84 -3.41 -8.05
C ARG A 79 0.07 -4.34 -8.98
N HIS A 80 0.64 -5.49 -9.32
CA HIS A 80 0.01 -6.52 -10.14
C HIS A 80 -1.14 -7.25 -9.42
N LEU A 81 -1.32 -7.05 -8.11
CA LEU A 81 -2.49 -7.56 -7.41
C LEU A 81 -3.77 -6.78 -7.72
N VAL A 82 -3.69 -5.55 -8.28
CA VAL A 82 -4.87 -4.75 -8.62
C VAL A 82 -4.73 -4.14 -10.00
N HIS A 83 -5.56 -4.58 -10.94
CA HIS A 83 -5.61 -4.03 -12.30
C HIS A 83 -6.85 -3.14 -12.46
N ASN A 84 -6.71 -1.99 -13.12
CA ASN A 84 -7.85 -1.11 -13.41
C ASN A 84 -7.93 -0.91 -14.92
N THR A 85 -9.09 -1.20 -15.49
CA THR A 85 -9.42 -0.97 -16.89
C THR A 85 -10.57 0.02 -16.98
N GLU A 86 -10.53 0.93 -17.93
CA GLU A 86 -11.61 1.89 -18.18
C GLU A 86 -11.90 1.91 -19.69
N PHE A 87 -13.17 1.81 -20.05
CA PHE A 87 -13.61 1.85 -21.45
C PHE A 87 -14.93 2.62 -21.60
N SER A 88 -15.17 3.13 -22.79
CA SER A 88 -16.45 3.77 -23.15
C SER A 88 -17.49 2.68 -23.40
N ILE A 89 -18.75 2.93 -23.02
CA ILE A 89 -19.88 2.03 -23.33
C ILE A 89 -20.15 1.98 -24.83
N GLU A 90 -19.76 3.03 -25.56
CA GLU A 90 -19.91 3.13 -27.01
C GLU A 90 -18.78 2.41 -27.77
N ASP A 91 -17.79 1.86 -27.06
CA ASP A 91 -16.68 1.15 -27.67
C ASP A 91 -17.08 -0.32 -27.92
N ASP A 92 -17.17 -0.70 -29.19
CA ASP A 92 -17.56 -2.06 -29.60
C ASP A 92 -16.41 -3.08 -29.47
N ASN A 93 -15.17 -2.61 -29.20
CA ASN A 93 -13.97 -3.43 -29.09
C ASN A 93 -13.37 -3.41 -27.69
N VAL A 94 -14.15 -3.78 -26.68
CA VAL A 94 -13.63 -4.00 -25.33
C VAL A 94 -13.02 -5.39 -25.25
N ASP A 95 -11.71 -5.47 -25.49
CA ASP A 95 -10.99 -6.72 -25.30
C ASP A 95 -10.64 -6.89 -23.81
N PHE A 96 -11.37 -7.76 -23.13
CA PHE A 96 -10.99 -8.23 -21.81
C PHE A 96 -9.89 -9.29 -21.96
N GLU A 97 -8.70 -8.90 -22.43
CA GLU A 97 -7.48 -9.70 -22.31
C GLU A 97 -7.03 -9.83 -20.84
N LEU A 98 -7.98 -9.95 -19.91
CA LEU A 98 -7.71 -10.15 -18.49
C LEU A 98 -7.61 -11.64 -18.22
N GLN A 99 -6.52 -12.12 -18.82
CA GLN A 99 -5.84 -13.38 -18.64
C GLN A 99 -5.96 -13.86 -17.20
N ASP A 100 -6.52 -15.07 -17.07
CA ASP A 100 -6.29 -16.07 -16.04
C ASP A 100 -5.35 -15.56 -14.95
N ASN A 101 -5.86 -15.02 -13.83
CA ASN A 101 -5.12 -14.88 -12.55
C ASN A 101 -5.77 -14.00 -11.47
N PHE A 102 -6.89 -13.30 -11.71
CA PHE A 102 -7.55 -12.48 -10.67
C PHE A 102 -8.58 -13.29 -9.86
N THR A 103 -8.74 -13.00 -8.56
CA THR A 103 -9.71 -13.65 -7.66
C THR A 103 -11.05 -12.94 -7.59
N GLY A 104 -11.10 -11.66 -7.98
CA GLY A 104 -12.32 -10.88 -7.99
C GLY A 104 -12.22 -9.61 -8.83
N PHE A 105 -13.36 -8.98 -9.05
CA PHE A 105 -13.45 -7.69 -9.71
C PHE A 105 -14.65 -6.88 -9.19
N SER A 106 -14.60 -5.57 -9.41
CA SER A 106 -15.69 -4.63 -9.14
C SER A 106 -15.83 -3.69 -10.32
N THR A 107 -17.07 -3.34 -10.65
CA THR A 107 -17.40 -2.46 -11.76
C THR A 107 -18.05 -1.18 -11.24
N PHE A 108 -17.64 -0.04 -11.79
CA PHE A 108 -18.21 1.27 -11.53
C PHE A 108 -18.55 1.94 -12.86
N ARG A 109 -19.66 2.68 -12.92
CA ARG A 109 -20.11 3.37 -14.13
C ARG A 109 -20.34 4.85 -13.84
N GLU A 110 -19.80 5.71 -14.68
CA GLU A 110 -19.98 7.15 -14.62
C GLU A 110 -19.95 7.75 -16.03
N GLU A 111 -20.96 8.58 -16.35
CA GLU A 111 -21.01 9.38 -17.59
C GLU A 111 -20.62 8.64 -18.89
N GLY A 112 -21.21 7.47 -19.13
CA GLY A 112 -20.95 6.70 -20.35
C GLY A 112 -19.65 5.89 -20.34
N ARG A 113 -18.89 5.91 -19.24
CA ARG A 113 -17.69 5.11 -19.03
C ARG A 113 -17.93 4.01 -18.01
N VAL A 114 -17.27 2.88 -18.22
CA VAL A 114 -17.21 1.77 -17.28
C VAL A 114 -15.78 1.60 -16.83
N LYS A 115 -15.60 1.58 -15.51
CA LYS A 115 -14.34 1.27 -14.86
C LYS A 115 -14.46 -0.10 -14.20
N VAL A 116 -13.49 -0.97 -14.46
CA VAL A 116 -13.40 -2.29 -13.84
C VAL A 116 -12.10 -2.38 -13.07
N THR A 117 -12.19 -2.71 -11.78
CA THR A 117 -11.05 -2.96 -10.92
C THR A 117 -10.99 -4.44 -10.61
N PHE A 118 -9.93 -5.11 -11.02
CA PHE A 118 -9.63 -6.51 -10.74
C PHE A 118 -8.68 -6.60 -9.55
N TRP A 119 -8.79 -7.66 -8.76
CA TRP A 119 -7.80 -7.98 -7.74
C TRP A 119 -7.54 -9.47 -7.60
N ARG A 120 -6.39 -9.80 -7.01
CA ARG A 120 -6.04 -11.14 -6.50
C ARG A 120 -6.30 -11.26 -5.01
#